data_AF-A0A5E8AKY2-F1
#
_entry.id   AF-A0A5E8AKY2-F1
#
_cell.length_a   1.000
_cell.length_b   1.000
_cell.length_c   1.000
_cell.angle_alpha   90.00
_cell.angle_beta   90.00
_cell.angle_gamma   90.00
#
_symmetry.space_group_name_H-M   'P 1'
#
loop_
_entity.id
_entity.type
_entity.pdbx_description
1 polymer ?
#
loop_
_entity_poly.entity_id
_entity_poly.type
_entity_poly.pdbx_seq_one_letter_code
_entity_poly.pdbx_strand_id
1 'polypeptide(L)' 'MRNILAVLTGLGLVVAAFAGVALALVIGTLAAGTIVLARLTGRLQPAMAKASTSGNRDRARTDYRVWNDGRGTIIDM' A
#
# COMPACT_ATOMS: atom_id res chain seq x y z
N MET A 1 12.97 22.97 50.28
CA MET A 1 11.96 22.13 49.59
C MET A 1 11.70 22.58 48.15
N ARG A 2 11.37 23.86 47.88
CA ARG A 2 11.13 24.39 46.51
C ARG A 2 12.27 24.15 45.51
N ASN A 3 13.53 24.32 45.91
CA ASN A 3 14.67 24.14 45.01
C ASN A 3 14.89 22.66 44.64
N ILE A 4 14.64 21.74 45.57
CA ILE A 4 14.73 20.29 45.34
C ILE A 4 13.66 19.86 44.33
N LEU A 5 12.41 20.35 44.51
CA LEU A 5 11.32 20.12 43.57
C LEU A 5 11.66 20.63 42.16
N ALA A 6 12.24 21.84 42.03
CA ALA A 6 12.63 22.40 40.75
C ALA A 6 13.73 21.59 40.03
N VAL A 7 14.69 21.05 40.78
CA VAL A 7 15.74 20.17 40.24
C VAL A 7 15.16 18.84 39.77
N LEU A 8 14.25 18.24 40.56
CA LEU A 8 13.57 17.00 40.21
C LEU A 8 12.69 17.13 38.97
N THR A 9 11.93 18.23 38.84
CA THR A 9 11.10 18.47 37.65
C THR A 9 11.95 18.76 36.42
N GLY A 10 13.05 19.50 36.55
CA GLY A 10 14.00 19.73 35.46
C GLY A 10 14.64 18.43 34.96
N LEU A 11 15.10 17.57 35.88
CA LEU A 11 15.62 16.24 35.55
C LEU A 11 14.56 15.36 34.90
N GLY A 12 13.34 15.36 35.44
CA GLY A 12 12.22 14.60 34.87
C GLY A 12 11.89 15.02 33.44
N LEU A 13 11.94 16.32 33.15
CA LEU A 13 11.70 16.85 31.81
C LEU A 13 12.79 16.43 30.81
N VAL A 14 14.06 16.44 31.22
CA VAL A 14 15.16 15.95 30.37
C VAL A 14 15.00 14.46 30.08
N VAL A 15 14.70 13.65 31.10
CA VAL A 15 14.48 12.21 30.94
C VAL A 15 13.28 11.95 30.02
N ALA A 16 12.18 12.67 30.19
CA ALA A 16 10.99 12.56 29.34
C ALA A 16 11.28 12.92 27.88
N ALA A 17 12.09 13.96 27.64
CA ALA A 17 12.50 14.34 26.29
C ALA A 17 13.32 13.23 25.61
N PHE A 18 14.29 12.66 26.31
CA PHE A 18 15.08 11.53 25.79
C PHE A 18 14.23 10.28 25.58
N ALA A 19 13.31 9.97 26.49
CA ALA A 19 12.39 8.86 26.35
C ALA A 19 11.49 9.03 25.11
N GLY A 20 11.01 10.25 24.85
CA GLY A 20 10.23 10.58 23.66
C GLY A 20 11.02 10.37 22.37
N VAL A 21 12.27 10.84 22.32
CA VAL A 21 13.16 10.63 21.16
C VAL A 21 13.46 9.14 20.94
N ALA A 22 13.77 8.41 22.02
CA ALA A 22 14.00 6.96 21.95
C ALA A 22 12.77 6.21 21.42
N LEU A 23 11.58 6.54 21.93
CA LEU A 23 10.33 5.95 21.48
C LEU A 23 10.05 6.26 20.01
N ALA A 24 10.26 7.51 19.58
CA ALA A 24 10.11 7.90 18.18
C ALA A 24 11.07 7.14 17.27
N LEU A 25 12.31 6.91 17.71
CA LEU A 25 13.30 6.09 16.98
C LEU A 25 12.84 4.63 16.86
N VAL A 26 12.34 4.03 17.93
CA VAL A 26 11.83 2.66 17.91
C VAL A 26 10.64 2.53 16.95
N ILE A 27 9.66 3.44 17.05
CA ILE A 27 8.50 3.43 16.16
C ILE A 27 8.92 3.67 14.71
N GLY A 28 9.81 4.63 14.46
CA GLY A 28 10.30 4.95 13.12
C GLY A 28 11.06 3.79 12.48
N THR A 29 11.92 3.12 13.23
CA THR A 29 12.68 1.95 12.76
C THR A 29 11.79 0.74 12.53
N LEU A 30 10.81 0.47 13.41
CA LEU A 30 9.80 -0.58 13.17
C LEU A 30 8.95 -0.27 11.94
N ALA A 31 8.48 0.96 11.78
CA ALA A 31 7.67 1.34 10.63
C ALA A 31 8.47 1.22 9.32
N ALA A 32 9.70 1.72 9.29
CA ALA A 32 10.58 1.57 8.14
C ALA A 32 10.87 0.09 7.85
N GLY A 33 11.19 -0.70 8.88
CA GLY A 33 11.46 -2.12 8.77
C GLY A 33 10.26 -2.93 8.25
N THR A 34 9.07 -2.65 8.75
CA THR A 34 7.83 -3.32 8.30
C THR A 34 7.49 -2.94 6.86
N ILE A 35 7.67 -1.68 6.45
CA ILE A 35 7.48 -1.26 5.05
C ILE A 35 8.47 -1.96 4.13
N VAL A 36 9.77 -1.97 4.48
CA VAL A 36 10.81 -2.64 3.68
C VAL A 36 10.55 -4.14 3.60
N LEU A 37 10.25 -4.78 4.72
CA LEU A 37 9.95 -6.21 4.76
C LEU A 37 8.69 -6.55 3.96
N ALA A 38 7.67 -5.71 4.03
CA ALA A 38 6.42 -5.92 3.31
C ALA A 38 6.54 -5.64 1.80
N ARG A 39 7.45 -4.75 1.40
CA ARG A 39 7.87 -4.57 0.00
C ARG A 39 8.67 -5.78 -0.50
N LEU A 40 9.58 -6.30 0.32
CA LEU A 40 10.46 -7.41 -0.06
C LEU A 40 9.72 -8.76 -0.12
N THR A 41 8.78 -9.00 0.80
CA THR A 41 7.98 -10.22 0.87
C THR A 41 6.81 -10.24 -0.12
N GLY A 42 6.60 -9.17 -0.90
CA GLY A 42 5.51 -9.08 -1.88
C GLY A 42 4.10 -9.10 -1.28
N ARG A 43 3.95 -9.15 0.05
CA ARG A 43 2.67 -9.22 0.75
C ARG A 43 1.84 -7.93 0.68
N LEU A 44 2.45 -6.82 0.27
CA LEU A 44 1.77 -5.56 -0.08
C LEU A 44 1.64 -5.35 -1.58
N GLN A 45 1.83 -6.37 -2.43
CA GLN A 45 1.26 -6.27 -3.76
C GLN A 45 -0.26 -6.26 -3.58
N PRO A 46 -0.96 -5.19 -4.00
CA PRO A 46 -2.41 -5.24 -4.09
C PRO A 46 -2.72 -6.48 -4.91
N ALA A 47 -3.58 -7.37 -4.41
CA ALA A 47 -4.16 -8.39 -5.25
C ALA A 47 -4.85 -7.62 -6.38
N MET A 48 -4.19 -7.51 -7.54
CA MET A 48 -4.84 -6.99 -8.72
C MET A 48 -6.01 -7.94 -8.92
N ALA A 49 -7.22 -7.45 -8.63
CA ALA A 49 -8.45 -8.09 -9.05
C ALA A 49 -8.40 -8.07 -10.57
N LYS A 50 -7.75 -9.09 -11.14
CA LYS A 50 -7.75 -9.33 -12.56
C LYS A 50 -9.21 -9.66 -12.84
N ALA A 51 -9.92 -8.73 -13.48
CA ALA A 51 -11.31 -8.95 -13.87
C ALA A 51 -11.35 -10.27 -14.67
N SER A 52 -11.79 -11.35 -14.02
CA SER A 52 -12.05 -12.60 -14.69
C SER A 52 -13.29 -12.34 -15.53
N THR A 53 -13.11 -11.95 -16.79
CA THR A 53 -14.21 -12.00 -17.75
C THR A 53 -14.38 -13.47 -18.20
N SER A 54 -14.46 -14.38 -17.23
CA SER A 54 -14.78 -15.78 -17.48
C SER A 54 -16.30 -15.89 -17.53
N GLY A 55 -16.89 -15.74 -18.70
CA GLY A 55 -18.31 -16.02 -18.86
C GLY A 55 -19.03 -15.44 -20.07
N ASN A 56 -18.50 -14.39 -20.73
CA ASN A 56 -19.27 -13.72 -21.80
C ASN A 56 -18.50 -13.32 -23.06
N ARG A 57 -17.19 -13.56 -23.15
CA ARG A 57 -16.44 -13.24 -24.37
C ARG A 57 -16.70 -14.25 -25.50
N ASP A 58 -17.00 -15.51 -25.17
CA ASP A 58 -17.23 -16.55 -26.18
C ASP A 58 -18.64 -16.49 -26.79
N ARG A 59 -19.67 -16.10 -26.02
CA ARG A 59 -21.03 -15.87 -26.58
C ARG A 59 -21.09 -14.62 -27.44
N ALA A 60 -20.45 -13.53 -27.02
CA ALA A 60 -20.42 -12.32 -27.83
C ALA A 60 -19.71 -12.56 -29.17
N ARG A 61 -18.58 -13.30 -29.18
CA ARG A 61 -17.82 -13.60 -30.40
C ARG A 61 -18.54 -14.53 -31.39
N THR A 62 -19.67 -15.11 -31.01
CA THR A 62 -20.45 -16.01 -31.87
C THR A 62 -21.50 -15.25 -32.69
N ASP A 63 -21.99 -14.10 -32.20
CA ASP A 63 -23.07 -13.34 -32.85
C ASP A 63 -22.60 -12.23 -33.80
N TYR A 64 -21.30 -11.95 -33.88
CA TYR A 64 -20.79 -11.01 -34.88
C TYR A 64 -19.79 -11.67 -35.84
N ARG A 65 -20.04 -11.56 -37.13
CA ARG A 65 -19.12 -12.02 -38.18
C ARG A 65 -18.40 -10.83 -38.77
N VAL A 66 -17.07 -10.85 -38.68
CA VAL A 66 -16.21 -9.81 -39.25
C VAL A 66 -15.36 -10.40 -40.34
N TRP A 67 -15.43 -9.84 -41.54
CA TRP A 67 -14.52 -10.18 -42.64
C TRP A 67 -14.17 -8.95 -43.49
N ASN A 68 -13.07 -9.03 -44.23
CA ASN A 68 -12.62 -7.98 -45.14
C ASN A 68 -12.77 -8.48 -46.58
N ASP A 69 -13.46 -7.72 -47.42
CA ASP A 69 -13.73 -8.06 -48.82
C ASP A 69 -12.70 -7.47 -49.82
N GLY A 70 -11.64 -6.84 -49.31
CA GLY A 70 -10.60 -6.17 -50.09
C GLY A 70 -10.92 -4.72 -50.44
N ARG A 71 -12.13 -4.23 -50.12
CA ARG A 71 -12.52 -2.81 -50.20
C ARG A 71 -12.82 -2.21 -48.84
N GLY A 72 -13.14 -3.04 -47.84
CA GLY A 72 -13.32 -2.62 -46.46
C GLY A 72 -13.61 -3.77 -45.51
N THR A 73 -13.65 -3.45 -44.22
CA THR A 73 -14.03 -4.41 -43.17
C THR A 73 -15.55 -4.36 -42.96
N ILE A 74 -16.19 -5.51 -43.07
CA ILE A 74 -17.63 -5.70 -42.83
C ILE A 74 -17.80 -6.32 -41.44
N ILE A 75 -18.78 -5.80 -40.70
CA ILE A 75 -19.19 -6.31 -39.39
C ILE A 75 -20.69 -6.61 -39.50
N ASP A 76 -21.03 -7.89 -39.46
CA ASP A 76 -22.39 -8.42 -39.38
C ASP A 76 -22.72 -8.65 -37.90
N MET A 77 -23.85 -8.12 -37.42
CA MET A 77 -24.25 -8.06 -36.01
C MET A 77 -25.73 -8.33 -35.84
#